data_AF-A0A5E5QSZ5-F1
#
_entry.id   AF-A0A5E5QSZ5-F1
#
_cell.length_a   1.000
_cell.length_b   1.000
_cell.length_c   1.000
_cell.angle_alpha   90.00
_cell.angle_beta   90.00
_cell.angle_gamma   90.00
#
_symmetry.space_group_name_H-M   'P 1'
#
loop_
_entity.id
_entity.type
_entity.pdbx_description
1 polymer ?
#
loop_
_entity_poly.entity_id
_entity_poly.type
_entity_poly.pdbx_seq_one_letter_code
_entity_poly.pdbx_strand_id
1 'polypeptide(L)'
;YEIKSGHKRLSLGLEYQRSNFSTHINSYYPMSHRRNIGDYTEEALAGYDLKLIGQVPYLPWAKIKGTRYHWDGKQGPDVKGTIFGVAVELTSSIGVEFGTEKSNTADKASYMRLTTQLPFKDNESFTNFSIDSKPFRNTGIVNLTDLSPVERSNKIRIEKVSRTSAVVLGVYNATTKDARCTLYNASGVAVARGSGTTTTDGSVSFPRVILSTTSSLYYSICKGGSYTDEATDKTVDAPTLHSAAMYSGTGNLVLIASPLSEIAYQMADNATGSLSDFAKVIEEKNDNVATAFGLDNIDVITTFPTDLTKTAAQNDNAGRFGLILSAISQMGEDLETSPGATIEALVRDINGTDGSHPNTIEGRKHKSGSETVDLLVAIDNFEKGNARGKNNTGEAGSAKGEDSVRGKLAIVKISLYDGNNNMPTVKDYTAYADVTGVNNLVEVSLKIAAATQADSDTRSEIQTLVNDAPGLAAAKKSTLEASSYSVNTDGTTTSTITMQAKDATTNSKNLTTGGLTVTMSVNGSATLSSVSDNADGTYTATITNNTVETV
;
A
#
# COMPACT_ATOMS: atom_id res chain seq x y z
N TYR A 1 -17.12 39.86 -20.80
CA TYR A 1 -17.62 38.94 -19.77
C TYR A 1 -18.03 37.65 -20.45
N GLU A 2 -17.66 36.50 -19.92
CA GLU A 2 -18.10 35.20 -20.44
C GLU A 2 -19.20 34.65 -19.54
N ILE A 3 -20.41 34.46 -20.08
CA ILE A 3 -21.61 34.12 -19.28
C ILE A 3 -21.50 32.72 -18.67
N LYS A 4 -20.95 31.75 -19.41
CA LYS A 4 -20.88 30.35 -18.97
C LYS A 4 -19.89 30.13 -17.82
N SER A 5 -18.73 30.78 -17.87
CA SER A 5 -17.66 30.65 -16.86
C SER A 5 -17.71 31.77 -15.80
N GLY A 6 -18.44 32.85 -16.08
CA GLY A 6 -18.48 34.03 -15.23
C GLY A 6 -17.17 34.81 -15.19
N HIS A 7 -16.21 34.53 -16.07
CA HIS A 7 -14.95 35.25 -16.13
C HIS A 7 -15.11 36.67 -16.68
N LYS A 8 -14.39 37.61 -16.05
CA LYS A 8 -14.37 39.03 -16.38
C LYS A 8 -12.98 39.41 -16.87
N ARG A 9 -12.91 40.27 -17.88
CA ARG A 9 -11.67 40.75 -18.46
C ARG A 9 -11.81 42.20 -18.89
N LEU A 10 -10.83 43.02 -18.54
CA LEU A 10 -10.62 44.35 -19.09
C LEU A 10 -9.67 44.24 -20.28
N SER A 11 -9.85 45.06 -21.31
CA SER A 11 -9.01 45.03 -22.51
C SER A 11 -8.73 46.45 -22.97
N LEU A 12 -7.46 46.73 -23.27
CA LEU A 12 -7.00 48.00 -23.81
C LEU A 12 -6.46 47.74 -25.22
N GLY A 13 -6.83 48.58 -26.17
CA GLY A 13 -6.46 48.43 -27.57
C GLY A 13 -5.92 49.74 -28.13
N LEU A 14 -4.88 49.64 -28.96
CA LEU A 14 -4.34 50.72 -29.77
C LEU A 14 -4.43 50.31 -31.24
N GLU A 15 -5.00 51.17 -32.06
CA GLU A 15 -5.11 50.96 -33.50
C GLU A 15 -4.32 52.01 -34.27
N TYR A 16 -3.56 51.55 -35.25
CA TYR A 16 -2.91 52.38 -36.25
C TYR A 16 -3.45 52.00 -37.62
N GLN A 17 -4.07 52.95 -38.32
CA GLN A 17 -4.75 52.68 -39.59
C GLN A 17 -4.23 53.58 -40.71
N ARG A 18 -3.92 52.96 -41.85
CA ARG A 18 -3.70 53.58 -43.16
C ARG A 18 -4.55 52.86 -44.20
N SER A 19 -4.70 53.45 -45.39
CA SER A 19 -5.55 52.89 -46.44
C SER A 19 -5.18 51.46 -46.88
N ASN A 20 -3.90 51.10 -46.85
CA ASN A 20 -3.37 49.80 -47.29
C ASN A 20 -2.82 48.92 -46.17
N PHE A 21 -2.77 49.42 -44.93
CA PHE A 21 -2.13 48.74 -43.81
C PHE A 21 -2.74 49.18 -42.47
N SER A 22 -2.94 48.23 -41.57
CA SER A 22 -3.29 48.51 -40.18
C SER A 22 -2.54 47.62 -39.20
N THR A 23 -2.28 48.20 -38.02
CA THR A 23 -1.71 47.54 -36.87
C THR A 23 -2.67 47.66 -35.70
N HIS A 24 -2.91 46.56 -35.01
CA HIS A 24 -3.74 46.49 -33.83
C HIS A 24 -2.94 45.86 -32.70
N ILE A 25 -2.84 46.57 -31.58
CA ILE A 25 -2.14 46.10 -30.38
C ILE A 25 -3.17 46.02 -29.27
N ASN A 26 -3.38 44.84 -28.71
CA ASN A 26 -4.33 44.62 -27.64
C ASN A 26 -3.66 44.02 -26.42
N SER A 27 -3.94 44.56 -25.24
CA SER A 27 -3.56 44.00 -23.95
C SER A 27 -4.80 43.59 -23.16
N TYR A 28 -4.69 42.46 -22.47
CA TYR A 28 -5.80 41.77 -21.84
C TYR A 28 -5.52 41.53 -20.36
N TYR A 29 -6.41 42.02 -19.50
CA TYR A 29 -6.26 41.96 -18.04
C TYR A 29 -7.44 41.21 -17.42
N PRO A 30 -7.24 40.02 -16.82
CA PRO A 30 -8.30 39.30 -16.14
C PRO A 30 -8.72 40.07 -14.87
N MET A 31 -10.03 40.23 -14.69
CA MET A 31 -10.65 40.94 -13.57
C MET A 31 -11.41 40.00 -12.63
N SER A 32 -11.45 38.71 -12.97
CA SER A 32 -12.08 37.67 -12.15
C SER A 32 -11.01 36.74 -11.59
N HIS A 33 -11.13 36.39 -10.31
CA HIS A 33 -10.32 35.36 -9.69
C HIS A 33 -10.63 33.96 -10.26
N ARG A 34 -9.78 33.00 -9.87
CA ARG A 34 -9.94 31.56 -10.07
C ARG A 34 -11.32 31.08 -9.63
N ARG A 35 -11.92 30.15 -10.39
CA ARG A 35 -13.27 29.63 -10.16
C ARG A 35 -13.31 28.12 -10.35
N ASN A 36 -14.17 27.45 -9.58
CA ASN A 36 -14.45 26.02 -9.77
C ASN A 36 -15.68 25.88 -10.67
N ILE A 37 -15.52 25.18 -11.78
CA ILE A 37 -16.58 24.95 -12.78
C ILE A 37 -16.55 23.46 -13.13
N GLY A 38 -17.51 22.71 -12.58
CA GLY A 38 -17.55 21.24 -12.70
C GLY A 38 -16.31 20.58 -12.12
N ASP A 39 -15.70 19.66 -12.88
CA ASP A 39 -14.51 18.89 -12.51
C ASP A 39 -13.20 19.72 -12.58
N TYR A 40 -13.28 21.02 -12.91
CA TYR A 40 -12.12 21.85 -13.17
C TYR A 40 -12.07 23.10 -12.31
N THR A 41 -10.85 23.53 -12.05
CA THR A 41 -10.52 24.90 -11.66
C THR A 41 -10.18 25.68 -12.92
N GLU A 42 -10.89 26.76 -13.20
CA GLU A 42 -10.64 27.65 -14.34
C GLU A 42 -10.07 28.99 -13.87
N GLU A 43 -9.11 29.52 -14.62
CA GLU A 43 -8.51 30.83 -14.35
C GLU A 43 -8.32 31.61 -15.65
N ALA A 44 -8.77 32.87 -15.68
CA ALA A 44 -8.63 33.74 -16.84
C ALA A 44 -7.20 34.27 -16.98
N LEU A 45 -6.67 34.22 -18.20
CA LEU A 45 -5.27 34.57 -18.47
C LEU A 45 -5.12 36.03 -18.88
N ALA A 46 -4.04 36.65 -18.39
CA ALA A 46 -3.53 37.90 -18.92
C ALA A 46 -2.74 37.63 -20.21
N GLY A 47 -2.57 38.64 -21.04
CA GLY A 47 -1.79 38.50 -22.26
C GLY A 47 -1.95 39.67 -23.20
N TYR A 48 -1.38 39.54 -24.39
CA TYR A 48 -1.47 40.55 -25.44
C TYR A 48 -1.44 39.91 -26.83
N ASP A 49 -1.94 40.65 -27.82
CA ASP A 49 -1.74 40.34 -29.23
C ASP A 49 -1.34 41.56 -30.06
N LEU A 50 -0.56 41.29 -31.10
CA LEU A 50 -0.19 42.22 -32.16
C LEU A 50 -0.73 41.63 -33.46
N LYS A 51 -1.64 42.35 -34.11
CA LYS A 51 -2.19 41.98 -35.42
C LYS A 51 -1.80 43.01 -36.47
N LEU A 52 -1.20 42.53 -37.54
CA LEU A 52 -0.86 43.29 -38.73
C LEU A 52 -1.77 42.85 -39.87
N ILE A 53 -2.38 43.81 -40.56
CA ILE A 53 -3.25 43.57 -41.71
C ILE A 53 -2.75 44.45 -42.86
N GLY A 54 -2.39 43.84 -43.97
CA GLY A 54 -1.93 44.54 -45.18
C GLY A 54 -2.72 44.13 -46.40
N GLN A 55 -3.01 45.08 -47.29
CA GLN A 55 -3.55 44.78 -48.61
C GLN A 55 -2.50 44.01 -49.44
N VAL A 56 -2.94 43.03 -50.23
CA VAL A 56 -2.05 42.31 -51.14
C VAL A 56 -1.70 43.22 -52.33
N PRO A 57 -0.42 43.35 -52.73
CA PRO A 57 -0.04 44.15 -53.88
C PRO A 57 -0.85 43.78 -55.13
N TYR A 58 -1.35 44.79 -55.85
CA TYR A 58 -2.18 44.67 -57.06
C TYR A 58 -3.56 44.00 -56.88
N LEU A 59 -3.87 43.43 -55.71
CA LEU A 59 -5.13 42.74 -55.44
C LEU A 59 -5.92 43.51 -54.35
N PRO A 60 -6.72 44.53 -54.71
CA PRO A 60 -7.43 45.36 -53.73
C PRO A 60 -8.49 44.60 -52.91
N TRP A 61 -8.93 43.45 -53.41
CA TRP A 61 -9.90 42.56 -52.77
C TRP A 61 -9.29 41.55 -51.80
N ALA A 62 -7.95 41.51 -51.66
CA ALA A 62 -7.25 40.56 -50.79
C ALA A 62 -6.40 41.27 -49.72
N LYS A 63 -6.40 40.70 -48.51
CA LYS A 63 -5.62 41.15 -47.36
C LYS A 63 -4.85 39.99 -46.74
N ILE A 64 -3.58 40.22 -46.41
CA ILE A 64 -2.78 39.32 -45.58
C ILE A 64 -2.89 39.77 -44.13
N LYS A 65 -3.11 38.80 -43.24
CA LYS A 65 -3.21 39.00 -41.79
C LYS A 65 -2.14 38.18 -41.08
N GLY A 66 -1.34 38.84 -40.26
CA GLY A 66 -0.39 38.19 -39.35
C GLY A 66 -0.72 38.58 -37.92
N THR A 67 -0.88 37.62 -37.02
CA THR A 67 -1.07 37.88 -35.58
C THR A 67 0.00 37.15 -34.78
N ARG A 68 0.64 37.84 -33.84
CA ARG A 68 1.46 37.23 -32.79
C ARG A 68 0.76 37.46 -31.46
N TYR A 69 0.64 36.43 -30.64
CA TYR A 69 0.03 36.54 -29.31
C TYR A 69 0.88 35.86 -28.25
N HIS A 70 0.68 36.30 -27.01
CA HIS A 70 1.24 35.71 -25.80
C HIS A 70 0.19 35.77 -24.68
N TRP A 71 0.06 34.69 -23.92
CA TRP A 71 -0.80 34.57 -22.75
C TRP A 71 0.01 34.01 -21.59
N ASP A 72 -0.09 34.65 -20.43
CA ASP A 72 0.63 34.28 -19.23
C ASP A 72 0.04 32.97 -18.67
N GLY A 73 0.83 31.90 -18.67
CA GLY A 73 0.44 30.64 -18.01
C GLY A 73 0.38 30.82 -16.49
N LYS A 74 -0.48 30.08 -15.80
CA LYS A 74 -0.54 30.13 -14.32
C LYS A 74 0.09 28.91 -13.70
N GLN A 75 -0.27 27.72 -14.17
CA GLN A 75 0.32 26.46 -13.78
C GLN A 75 1.17 25.85 -14.91
N GLY A 76 0.78 26.07 -16.17
CA GLY A 76 1.54 25.65 -17.34
C GLY A 76 2.51 26.70 -17.88
N PRO A 77 3.31 26.36 -18.90
CA PRO A 77 4.14 27.35 -19.59
C PRO A 77 3.27 28.39 -20.31
N ASP A 78 3.80 29.59 -20.46
CA ASP A 78 3.16 30.65 -21.27
C ASP A 78 2.78 30.16 -22.67
N VAL A 79 1.61 30.58 -23.12
CA VAL A 79 1.08 30.22 -24.44
C VAL A 79 1.43 31.31 -25.44
N LYS A 80 2.31 30.99 -26.40
CA LYS A 80 2.73 31.91 -27.46
C LYS A 80 2.51 31.29 -28.83
N GLY A 81 1.95 32.07 -29.74
CA GLY A 81 1.60 31.56 -31.07
C GLY A 81 1.54 32.63 -32.14
N THR A 82 1.50 32.16 -33.38
CA THR A 82 1.36 32.99 -34.57
C THR A 82 0.20 32.48 -35.42
N ILE A 83 -0.63 33.41 -35.89
CA ILE A 83 -1.70 33.17 -36.85
C ILE A 83 -1.31 33.87 -38.14
N PHE A 84 -1.40 33.15 -39.26
CA PHE A 84 -1.24 33.71 -40.60
C PHE A 84 -2.47 33.38 -41.42
N GLY A 85 -3.07 34.39 -42.05
CA GLY A 85 -4.26 34.21 -42.87
C GLY A 85 -4.30 35.14 -44.07
N VAL A 86 -5.05 34.73 -45.09
CA VAL A 86 -5.39 35.51 -46.26
C VAL A 86 -6.90 35.69 -46.28
N ALA A 87 -7.34 36.95 -46.24
CA ALA A 87 -8.74 37.35 -46.32
C ALA A 87 -9.05 37.86 -47.73
N VAL A 88 -10.21 37.46 -48.24
CA VAL A 88 -10.74 37.78 -49.56
C VAL A 88 -12.12 38.40 -49.36
N GLU A 89 -12.32 39.59 -49.91
CA GLU A 89 -13.61 40.28 -49.90
C GLU A 89 -14.44 39.80 -51.10
N LEU A 90 -15.53 39.06 -50.84
CA LEU A 90 -16.43 38.55 -51.87
C LEU A 90 -17.45 39.61 -52.31
N THR A 91 -17.88 40.44 -51.36
CA THR A 91 -18.70 41.64 -51.57
C THR A 91 -18.30 42.71 -50.56
N SER A 92 -18.91 43.89 -50.57
CA SER A 92 -18.64 44.94 -49.57
C SER A 92 -19.11 44.61 -48.15
N SER A 93 -19.89 43.54 -47.98
CA SER A 93 -20.38 43.03 -46.69
C SER A 93 -19.98 41.58 -46.38
N ILE A 94 -19.48 40.81 -47.36
CA ILE A 94 -19.12 39.39 -47.20
C ILE A 94 -17.63 39.18 -47.46
N GLY A 95 -16.93 38.61 -46.48
CA GLY A 95 -15.52 38.25 -46.60
C GLY A 95 -15.24 36.82 -46.15
N VAL A 96 -14.27 36.17 -46.78
CA VAL A 96 -13.77 34.84 -46.41
C VAL A 96 -12.30 34.93 -46.08
N GLU A 97 -11.86 34.26 -45.01
CA GLU A 97 -10.47 34.17 -44.62
C GLU A 97 -10.05 32.73 -44.46
N PHE A 98 -8.88 32.40 -44.99
CA PHE A 98 -8.22 31.12 -44.81
C PHE A 98 -6.91 31.34 -44.06
N GLY A 99 -6.63 30.52 -43.06
CA GLY A 99 -5.41 30.72 -42.28
C GLY A 99 -4.95 29.49 -41.53
N THR A 100 -3.77 29.62 -40.93
CA THR A 100 -3.18 28.62 -40.05
C THR A 100 -2.72 29.26 -38.76
N GLU A 101 -2.82 28.50 -37.67
CA GLU A 101 -2.36 28.87 -36.35
C GLU A 101 -1.31 27.85 -35.87
N LYS A 102 -0.20 28.35 -35.34
CA LYS A 102 0.84 27.55 -34.70
C LYS A 102 1.12 28.10 -33.30
N SER A 103 1.00 27.25 -32.29
CA SER A 103 1.31 27.54 -30.88
C SER A 103 2.42 26.63 -30.35
N ASN A 104 3.02 26.98 -29.21
CA ASN A 104 3.94 26.10 -28.48
C ASN A 104 3.23 25.03 -27.62
N THR A 105 1.91 25.15 -27.43
CA THR A 105 1.12 24.25 -26.57
C THR A 105 0.08 23.42 -27.31
N ALA A 106 -0.05 23.58 -28.63
CA ALA A 106 -1.03 22.87 -29.43
C ALA A 106 -0.51 22.63 -30.85
N ASP A 107 -0.98 21.55 -31.46
CA ASP A 107 -0.67 21.22 -32.86
C ASP A 107 -1.14 22.30 -33.83
N LYS A 108 -0.47 22.38 -34.98
CA LYS A 108 -0.81 23.35 -36.02
C LYS A 108 -2.23 23.08 -36.53
N ALA A 109 -3.08 24.11 -36.52
CA ALA A 109 -4.45 24.04 -37.02
C ALA A 109 -4.63 24.94 -38.24
N SER A 110 -5.52 24.54 -39.16
CA SER A 110 -5.97 25.36 -40.29
C SER A 110 -7.44 25.73 -40.09
N TYR A 111 -7.85 26.92 -40.53
CA TYR A 111 -9.23 27.39 -40.39
C TYR A 111 -9.71 28.12 -41.63
N MET A 112 -11.04 28.16 -41.78
CA MET A 112 -11.76 29.05 -42.69
C MET A 112 -12.74 29.89 -41.86
N ARG A 113 -12.80 31.20 -42.11
CA ARG A 113 -13.73 32.13 -41.45
C ARG A 113 -14.53 32.88 -42.50
N LEU A 114 -15.86 32.73 -42.44
CA LEU A 114 -16.81 33.56 -43.18
C LEU A 114 -17.26 34.71 -42.27
N THR A 115 -17.21 35.94 -42.77
CA THR A 115 -17.65 37.15 -42.07
C THR A 115 -18.70 37.85 -42.92
N THR A 116 -19.81 38.23 -42.29
CA THR A 116 -20.92 38.96 -42.92
C THR A 116 -21.27 40.18 -42.06
N GLN A 117 -21.46 41.34 -42.68
CA GLN A 117 -21.91 42.57 -42.04
C GLN A 117 -23.41 42.77 -42.28
N LEU A 118 -24.16 43.10 -41.22
CA LEU A 118 -25.61 43.37 -41.28
C LEU A 118 -25.94 44.74 -40.64
N PRO A 119 -26.84 45.55 -41.22
CA PRO A 119 -27.49 45.34 -42.52
C PRO A 119 -26.47 45.36 -43.67
N PHE A 120 -26.80 44.70 -44.77
CA PHE A 120 -25.98 44.78 -45.99
C PHE A 120 -25.96 46.24 -46.48
N LYS A 121 -24.83 46.66 -47.06
CA LYS A 121 -24.69 48.03 -47.58
C LYS A 121 -25.58 48.24 -48.81
N ASP A 122 -25.99 49.47 -49.07
CA ASP A 122 -26.75 49.80 -50.28
C ASP A 122 -25.89 49.54 -51.53
N ASN A 123 -26.49 48.97 -52.58
CA ASN A 123 -25.83 48.56 -53.83
C ASN A 123 -24.73 47.48 -53.69
N GLU A 124 -24.95 46.46 -52.84
CA GLU A 124 -24.09 45.27 -52.81
C GLU A 124 -23.96 44.64 -54.22
N SER A 125 -22.71 44.45 -54.66
CA SER A 125 -22.37 43.68 -55.85
C SER A 125 -21.19 42.78 -55.52
N PHE A 126 -21.06 41.68 -56.27
CA PHE A 126 -19.87 40.83 -56.15
C PHE A 126 -18.62 41.62 -56.50
N THR A 127 -17.57 41.40 -55.71
CA THR A 127 -16.27 41.99 -55.95
C THR A 127 -15.79 41.62 -57.34
N ASN A 128 -15.49 42.62 -58.17
CA ASN A 128 -14.78 42.40 -59.41
C ASN A 128 -13.33 42.03 -59.07
N PHE A 129 -12.99 40.73 -59.13
CA PHE A 129 -11.67 40.15 -58.82
C PHE A 129 -10.57 40.56 -59.81
N SER A 130 -10.48 41.86 -60.09
CA SER A 130 -9.53 42.46 -61.01
C SER A 130 -8.13 42.53 -60.38
N ILE A 131 -7.12 42.50 -61.26
CA ILE A 131 -5.73 42.78 -60.92
C ILE A 131 -5.48 44.24 -61.28
N ASP A 132 -5.10 45.05 -60.30
CA ASP A 132 -4.83 46.47 -60.51
C ASP A 132 -3.46 46.68 -61.17
N SER A 133 -3.31 47.80 -61.87
CA SER A 133 -2.06 48.24 -62.49
C SER A 133 -1.08 48.86 -61.50
N LYS A 134 -1.56 49.30 -60.33
CA LYS A 134 -0.76 49.89 -59.25
C LYS A 134 -0.84 49.06 -57.97
N PRO A 135 0.29 48.83 -57.27
CA PRO A 135 0.25 48.17 -55.97
C PRO A 135 -0.45 49.09 -54.95
N PHE A 136 -1.18 48.49 -54.01
CA PHE A 136 -1.85 49.19 -52.91
C PHE A 136 -2.77 50.33 -53.39
N ARG A 137 -3.65 50.03 -54.36
CA ARG A 137 -4.65 50.98 -54.85
C ARG A 137 -5.39 51.58 -53.66
N ASN A 138 -5.33 52.91 -53.55
CA ASN A 138 -6.01 53.64 -52.50
C ASN A 138 -7.53 53.51 -52.69
N THR A 139 -8.19 52.75 -51.82
CA THR A 139 -9.63 52.48 -51.88
C THR A 139 -10.48 53.60 -51.25
N GLY A 140 -9.84 54.62 -50.67
CA GLY A 140 -10.50 55.79 -50.07
C GLY A 140 -9.69 56.40 -48.93
N ILE A 141 -10.07 57.60 -48.48
CA ILE A 141 -9.54 58.21 -47.25
C ILE A 141 -10.00 57.35 -46.07
N VAL A 142 -9.09 57.01 -45.14
CA VAL A 142 -9.48 56.41 -43.85
C VAL A 142 -10.40 57.40 -43.16
N ASN A 143 -11.71 57.13 -43.16
CA ASN A 143 -12.65 57.99 -42.49
C ASN A 143 -12.76 57.53 -41.04
N LEU A 144 -12.45 58.42 -40.09
CA LEU A 144 -12.55 58.12 -38.65
C LEU A 144 -14.00 57.85 -38.22
N THR A 145 -14.99 58.11 -39.09
CA THR A 145 -16.39 57.73 -38.88
C THR A 145 -16.78 56.38 -39.50
N ASP A 146 -15.85 55.64 -40.13
CA ASP A 146 -16.13 54.30 -40.65
C ASP A 146 -16.24 53.28 -39.50
N LEU A 147 -17.45 52.72 -39.34
CA LEU A 147 -17.82 51.89 -38.19
C LEU A 147 -17.38 50.42 -38.34
N SER A 148 -16.08 50.15 -38.39
CA SER A 148 -15.56 48.78 -38.36
C SER A 148 -15.46 48.25 -36.91
N PRO A 149 -15.79 46.98 -36.63
CA PRO A 149 -15.52 46.38 -35.33
C PRO A 149 -14.03 46.38 -35.00
N VAL A 150 -13.69 46.64 -33.73
CA VAL A 150 -12.32 46.59 -33.19
C VAL A 150 -11.70 45.21 -33.41
N GLU A 151 -10.50 45.17 -33.98
CA GLU A 151 -9.77 43.95 -34.28
C GLU A 151 -9.02 43.41 -33.06
N ARG A 152 -9.66 42.53 -32.30
CA ARG A 152 -9.12 41.93 -31.06
C ARG A 152 -9.57 40.48 -30.84
N SER A 153 -8.94 39.78 -29.92
CA SER A 153 -9.41 38.49 -29.41
C SER A 153 -10.57 38.68 -28.42
N ASN A 154 -11.81 38.53 -28.89
CA ASN A 154 -13.00 38.66 -28.04
C ASN A 154 -13.21 37.48 -27.07
N LYS A 155 -12.64 36.30 -27.36
CA LYS A 155 -12.71 35.14 -26.46
C LYS A 155 -11.76 35.36 -25.28
N ILE A 156 -12.28 35.14 -24.06
CA ILE A 156 -11.44 35.11 -22.85
C ILE A 156 -10.65 33.81 -22.88
N ARG A 157 -9.32 33.91 -22.81
CA ARG A 157 -8.46 32.73 -22.69
C ARG A 157 -8.42 32.32 -21.21
N ILE A 158 -8.54 31.03 -20.98
CA ILE A 158 -8.56 30.43 -19.64
C ILE A 158 -7.58 29.25 -19.60
N GLU A 159 -7.00 29.02 -18.43
CA GLU A 159 -6.32 27.78 -18.08
C GLU A 159 -7.28 26.92 -17.25
N LYS A 160 -7.30 25.60 -17.50
CA LYS A 160 -8.13 24.64 -16.75
C LYS A 160 -7.26 23.59 -16.10
N VAL A 161 -7.54 23.30 -14.83
CA VAL A 161 -6.81 22.30 -14.04
C VAL A 161 -7.83 21.35 -13.42
N SER A 162 -7.67 20.05 -13.65
CA SER A 162 -8.57 19.04 -13.09
C SER A 162 -8.50 19.02 -11.57
N ARG A 163 -9.66 18.90 -10.91
CA ARG A 163 -9.79 18.72 -9.45
C ARG A 163 -10.03 17.26 -9.05
N THR A 164 -9.92 16.32 -9.99
CA THR A 164 -10.30 14.93 -9.76
C THR A 164 -9.08 14.04 -9.56
N SER A 165 -9.16 13.16 -8.57
CA SER A 165 -8.20 12.07 -8.35
C SER A 165 -8.74 10.77 -8.94
N ALA A 166 -7.84 9.86 -9.32
CA ALA A 166 -8.24 8.48 -9.56
C ALA A 166 -8.39 7.75 -8.22
N VAL A 167 -9.45 6.95 -8.10
CA VAL A 167 -9.67 6.06 -6.96
C VAL A 167 -9.70 4.62 -7.48
N VAL A 168 -8.98 3.72 -6.82
CA VAL A 168 -9.08 2.27 -7.07
C VAL A 168 -9.56 1.59 -5.80
N LEU A 169 -10.64 0.82 -5.89
CA LEU A 169 -11.11 -0.03 -4.80
C LEU A 169 -10.90 -1.49 -5.20
N GLY A 170 -10.26 -2.26 -4.33
CA GLY A 170 -9.93 -3.67 -4.54
C GLY A 170 -10.60 -4.57 -3.50
N VAL A 171 -10.88 -5.83 -3.86
CA VAL A 171 -11.42 -6.85 -2.95
C VAL A 171 -10.66 -8.16 -3.11
N TYR A 172 -9.96 -8.58 -2.05
CA TYR A 172 -9.04 -9.70 -2.06
C TYR A 172 -9.14 -10.54 -0.78
N ASN A 173 -10.08 -11.50 -0.77
CA ASN A 173 -9.88 -12.76 -0.05
C ASN A 173 -9.02 -13.70 -0.91
N ALA A 174 -9.46 -13.82 -2.17
CA ALA A 174 -8.65 -13.95 -3.37
C ALA A 174 -9.24 -12.94 -4.38
N THR A 175 -8.82 -12.94 -5.64
CA THR A 175 -9.37 -12.03 -6.66
C THR A 175 -10.91 -12.12 -6.73
N THR A 176 -11.61 -11.14 -6.14
CA THR A 176 -13.06 -11.23 -5.91
C THR A 176 -13.81 -10.51 -7.02
N LYS A 177 -14.60 -11.28 -7.77
CA LYS A 177 -15.37 -10.78 -8.91
C LYS A 177 -16.78 -10.39 -8.47
N ASP A 178 -17.34 -9.36 -9.10
CA ASP A 178 -18.74 -8.95 -8.96
C ASP A 178 -19.12 -8.40 -7.57
N ALA A 179 -18.13 -8.01 -6.75
CA ALA A 179 -18.34 -7.35 -5.46
C ALA A 179 -18.66 -5.86 -5.66
N ARG A 180 -19.72 -5.36 -5.00
CA ARG A 180 -20.09 -3.95 -5.08
C ARG A 180 -19.34 -3.13 -4.03
N CYS A 181 -18.44 -2.26 -4.47
CA CYS A 181 -17.66 -1.37 -3.63
C CYS A 181 -18.18 0.07 -3.68
N THR A 182 -18.23 0.71 -2.52
CA THR A 182 -18.61 2.13 -2.39
C THR A 182 -17.64 2.86 -1.47
N LEU A 183 -17.12 3.99 -1.94
CA LEU A 183 -16.26 4.91 -1.19
C LEU A 183 -17.12 5.85 -0.34
N TYR A 184 -16.73 6.04 0.92
CA TYR A 184 -17.34 6.95 1.88
C TYR A 184 -16.29 7.94 2.40
N ASN A 185 -16.75 9.14 2.73
CA ASN A 185 -15.92 10.17 3.35
C ASN A 185 -15.99 10.14 4.89
N ALA A 186 -15.23 11.01 5.55
CA ALA A 186 -15.23 11.19 7.00
C ALA A 186 -16.59 11.52 7.65
N SER A 187 -17.60 11.91 6.86
CA SER A 187 -18.97 12.16 7.32
C SER A 187 -19.90 10.95 7.13
N GLY A 188 -19.37 9.81 6.69
CA GLY A 188 -20.16 8.61 6.39
C GLY A 188 -21.04 8.74 5.15
N VAL A 189 -20.75 9.71 4.27
CA VAL A 189 -21.51 9.96 3.05
C VAL A 189 -20.80 9.31 1.86
N ALA A 190 -21.56 8.58 1.04
CA ALA A 190 -21.04 7.99 -0.19
C ALA A 190 -20.52 9.08 -1.14
N VAL A 191 -19.29 8.90 -1.62
CA VAL A 191 -18.63 9.84 -2.51
C VAL A 191 -19.20 9.69 -3.93
N ALA A 192 -19.61 10.81 -4.52
CA ALA A 192 -20.12 10.81 -5.89
C ALA A 192 -19.08 10.23 -6.86
N ARG A 193 -19.53 9.32 -7.74
CA ARG A 193 -18.69 8.59 -8.71
C ARG A 193 -17.65 7.64 -8.07
N GLY A 194 -17.78 7.34 -6.78
CA GLY A 194 -16.93 6.40 -6.05
C GLY A 194 -17.62 5.06 -5.73
N SER A 195 -18.55 4.60 -6.58
CA SER A 195 -19.26 3.32 -6.39
C SER A 195 -19.29 2.53 -7.69
N GLY A 196 -19.04 1.23 -7.60
CA GLY A 196 -18.97 0.33 -8.75
C GLY A 196 -18.81 -1.13 -8.33
N THR A 197 -18.59 -2.00 -9.31
CA THR A 197 -18.47 -3.44 -9.10
C THR A 197 -17.11 -3.92 -9.58
N THR A 198 -16.46 -4.78 -8.80
CA THR A 198 -15.14 -5.34 -9.15
C THR A 198 -15.20 -6.18 -10.41
N THR A 199 -14.12 -6.11 -11.21
CA THR A 199 -13.99 -6.96 -12.41
C THR A 199 -13.28 -8.27 -12.06
N THR A 200 -12.88 -9.03 -13.09
CA THR A 200 -12.14 -10.30 -12.91
C THR A 200 -10.75 -10.13 -12.30
N ASP A 201 -10.25 -8.90 -12.20
CA ASP A 201 -9.01 -8.53 -11.53
C ASP A 201 -9.20 -8.22 -10.04
N GLY A 202 -10.43 -8.31 -9.51
CA GLY A 202 -10.70 -8.01 -8.10
C GLY A 202 -10.79 -6.52 -7.79
N SER A 203 -10.77 -5.64 -8.80
CA SER A 203 -10.72 -4.20 -8.60
C SER A 203 -11.77 -3.44 -9.41
N VAL A 204 -12.04 -2.20 -8.98
CA VAL A 204 -12.84 -1.22 -9.71
C VAL A 204 -12.16 0.14 -9.64
N SER A 205 -12.04 0.81 -10.80
CA SER A 205 -11.35 2.08 -10.94
C SER A 205 -12.30 3.23 -11.28
N PHE A 206 -12.14 4.34 -10.57
CA PHE A 206 -12.90 5.57 -10.75
C PHE A 206 -11.94 6.71 -11.16
N PRO A 207 -11.82 7.02 -12.47
CA PRO A 207 -10.79 7.94 -12.96
C PRO A 207 -11.06 9.42 -12.62
N ARG A 208 -12.26 9.75 -12.12
CA ARG A 208 -12.69 11.13 -11.88
C ARG A 208 -13.53 11.24 -10.61
N VAL A 209 -12.88 11.22 -9.46
CA VAL A 209 -13.51 11.43 -8.15
C VAL A 209 -13.01 12.72 -7.54
N ILE A 210 -13.90 13.52 -6.96
CA ILE A 210 -13.52 14.74 -6.22
C ILE A 210 -13.27 14.34 -4.77
N LEU A 211 -12.01 14.39 -4.36
CA LEU A 211 -11.59 14.15 -2.99
C LEU A 211 -11.30 15.48 -2.27
N SER A 212 -11.25 15.43 -0.94
CA SER A 212 -10.82 16.55 -0.10
C SER A 212 -9.40 16.95 -0.48
N THR A 213 -9.10 18.26 -0.45
CA THR A 213 -7.72 18.77 -0.65
C THR A 213 -6.93 18.85 0.65
N THR A 214 -7.53 18.44 1.77
CA THR A 214 -6.89 18.36 3.09
C THR A 214 -6.91 16.92 3.56
N SER A 215 -6.05 16.59 4.53
CA SER A 215 -6.06 15.29 5.18
C SER A 215 -7.49 14.92 5.63
N SER A 216 -8.00 13.77 5.20
CA SER A 216 -9.38 13.34 5.47
C SER A 216 -9.53 11.83 5.39
N LEU A 217 -10.33 11.26 6.28
CA LEU A 217 -10.68 9.85 6.27
C LEU A 217 -11.48 9.52 5.00
N TYR A 218 -11.07 8.44 4.34
CA TYR A 218 -11.86 7.72 3.37
C TYR A 218 -11.87 6.24 3.69
N TYR A 219 -13.01 5.61 3.50
CA TYR A 219 -13.15 4.17 3.66
C TYR A 219 -14.06 3.59 2.59
N SER A 220 -13.84 2.33 2.29
CA SER A 220 -14.62 1.58 1.33
C SER A 220 -15.42 0.50 2.04
N ILE A 221 -16.62 0.25 1.53
CA ILE A 221 -17.44 -0.91 1.89
C ILE A 221 -17.66 -1.72 0.63
N CYS A 222 -17.20 -2.96 0.62
CA CYS A 222 -17.35 -3.90 -0.48
C CYS A 222 -18.22 -5.08 -0.05
N LYS A 223 -19.31 -5.34 -0.80
CA LYS A 223 -20.31 -6.37 -0.45
C LYS A 223 -20.62 -7.29 -1.62
N GLY A 224 -20.84 -8.57 -1.31
CA GLY A 224 -21.18 -9.60 -2.28
C GLY A 224 -20.03 -9.91 -3.22
N GLY A 225 -20.35 -10.52 -4.36
CA GLY A 225 -19.34 -11.09 -5.25
C GLY A 225 -18.85 -12.45 -4.76
N SER A 226 -18.01 -13.07 -5.57
CA SER A 226 -17.47 -14.40 -5.32
C SER A 226 -16.01 -14.48 -5.71
N TYR A 227 -15.25 -15.32 -5.02
CA TYR A 227 -13.87 -15.62 -5.35
C TYR A 227 -13.63 -17.13 -5.38
N THR A 228 -12.58 -17.56 -6.06
CA THR A 228 -12.09 -18.94 -5.94
C THR A 228 -11.15 -18.98 -4.76
N ASP A 229 -11.53 -19.70 -3.72
CA ASP A 229 -10.76 -19.84 -2.50
C ASP A 229 -9.46 -20.62 -2.76
N GLU A 230 -8.33 -20.06 -2.35
CA GLU A 230 -7.01 -20.57 -2.73
C GLU A 230 -6.68 -21.89 -2.03
N ALA A 231 -7.19 -22.12 -0.81
CA ALA A 231 -6.94 -23.32 -0.02
C ALA A 231 -7.84 -24.49 -0.39
N THR A 232 -9.03 -24.22 -0.95
CA THR A 232 -10.02 -25.28 -1.26
C THR A 232 -10.35 -25.44 -2.74
N ASP A 233 -9.90 -24.52 -3.61
CA ASP A 233 -10.29 -24.39 -5.02
C ASP A 233 -11.82 -24.22 -5.26
N LYS A 234 -12.59 -23.96 -4.21
CA LYS A 234 -14.04 -23.78 -4.31
C LYS A 234 -14.39 -22.33 -4.57
N THR A 235 -15.41 -22.09 -5.38
CA THR A 235 -16.00 -20.75 -5.47
C THR A 235 -16.87 -20.50 -4.24
N VAL A 236 -16.57 -19.42 -3.53
CA VAL A 236 -17.24 -19.02 -2.29
C VAL A 236 -17.67 -17.56 -2.38
N ASP A 237 -18.73 -17.22 -1.66
CA ASP A 237 -19.22 -15.85 -1.56
C ASP A 237 -18.27 -15.04 -0.68
N ALA A 238 -17.94 -13.82 -1.14
CA ALA A 238 -17.11 -12.92 -0.37
C ALA A 238 -17.86 -12.36 0.85
N PRO A 239 -17.23 -12.31 2.04
CA PRO A 239 -17.78 -11.56 3.15
C PRO A 239 -17.84 -10.07 2.82
N THR A 240 -18.56 -9.29 3.63
CA THR A 240 -18.43 -7.83 3.55
C THR A 240 -17.05 -7.46 4.06
N LEU A 241 -16.29 -6.71 3.25
CA LEU A 241 -14.96 -6.25 3.60
C LEU A 241 -14.87 -4.73 3.52
N HIS A 242 -14.05 -4.16 4.39
CA HIS A 242 -13.75 -2.76 4.50
C HIS A 242 -12.25 -2.49 4.34
N SER A 243 -11.95 -1.28 3.93
CA SER A 243 -10.58 -0.74 3.87
C SER A 243 -10.64 0.76 4.06
N ALA A 244 -9.76 1.32 4.87
CA ALA A 244 -9.84 2.71 5.30
C ALA A 244 -8.46 3.32 5.50
N ALA A 245 -8.33 4.61 5.17
CA ALA A 245 -7.08 5.36 5.25
C ALA A 245 -7.32 6.87 5.44
N MET A 246 -6.29 7.56 5.93
CA MET A 246 -6.23 9.01 5.84
C MET A 246 -5.66 9.42 4.48
N TYR A 247 -6.50 10.01 3.63
CA TYR A 247 -6.05 10.56 2.36
C TYR A 247 -5.37 11.91 2.59
N SER A 248 -4.13 12.08 2.14
CA SER A 248 -3.30 13.28 2.35
C SER A 248 -3.86 14.57 1.75
N GLY A 249 -4.82 14.47 0.83
CA GLY A 249 -5.34 15.57 0.04
C GLY A 249 -4.71 15.68 -1.36
N THR A 250 -3.73 14.82 -1.68
CA THR A 250 -3.02 14.81 -2.97
C THR A 250 -2.83 13.39 -3.51
N GLY A 251 -2.76 13.27 -4.84
CA GLY A 251 -2.51 11.98 -5.52
C GLY A 251 -3.76 11.15 -5.79
N ASN A 252 -3.53 9.87 -6.08
CA ASN A 252 -4.59 8.88 -6.26
C ASN A 252 -4.86 8.18 -4.93
N LEU A 253 -6.08 7.69 -4.74
CA LEU A 253 -6.45 6.88 -3.57
C LEU A 253 -6.60 5.42 -4.01
N VAL A 254 -5.93 4.51 -3.31
CA VAL A 254 -6.13 3.07 -3.45
C VAL A 254 -6.59 2.55 -2.10
N LEU A 255 -7.65 1.74 -2.09
CA LEU A 255 -8.13 1.04 -0.91
C LEU A 255 -8.42 -0.41 -1.27
N ILE A 256 -7.66 -1.32 -0.69
CA ILE A 256 -7.76 -2.76 -0.88
C ILE A 256 -8.46 -3.33 0.35
N ALA A 257 -9.66 -3.85 0.11
CA ALA A 257 -10.46 -4.59 1.09
C ALA A 257 -10.04 -6.05 1.08
N SER A 258 -9.50 -6.54 2.18
CA SER A 258 -9.02 -7.90 2.39
C SER A 258 -9.38 -8.35 3.81
N PRO A 259 -9.22 -9.64 4.16
CA PRO A 259 -9.26 -10.07 5.55
C PRO A 259 -8.44 -9.19 6.50
N LEU A 260 -7.24 -8.73 6.09
CA LEU A 260 -6.36 -7.92 6.95
C LEU A 260 -6.92 -6.51 7.16
N SER A 261 -7.35 -5.84 6.08
CA SER A 261 -7.92 -4.50 6.21
C SER A 261 -9.28 -4.52 6.94
N GLU A 262 -10.03 -5.63 6.84
CA GLU A 262 -11.26 -5.83 7.61
C GLU A 262 -10.96 -6.01 9.11
N ILE A 263 -9.93 -6.79 9.47
CA ILE A 263 -9.47 -6.90 10.85
C ILE A 263 -9.09 -5.51 11.39
N ALA A 264 -8.28 -4.75 10.64
CA ALA A 264 -7.87 -3.41 11.05
C ALA A 264 -9.07 -2.46 11.19
N TYR A 265 -10.04 -2.54 10.27
CA TYR A 265 -11.28 -1.76 10.34
C TYR A 265 -12.10 -2.10 11.59
N GLN A 266 -12.30 -3.39 11.89
CA GLN A 266 -13.04 -3.82 13.08
C GLN A 266 -12.34 -3.43 14.39
N MET A 267 -11.00 -3.48 14.42
CA MET A 267 -10.21 -3.03 15.57
C MET A 267 -10.27 -1.50 15.77
N ALA A 268 -10.38 -0.73 14.68
CA ALA A 268 -10.51 0.72 14.73
C ALA A 268 -11.94 1.15 15.11
N ASP A 269 -12.95 0.33 14.81
CA ASP A 269 -14.33 0.55 15.24
C ASP A 269 -14.51 0.23 16.73
N ASN A 270 -14.28 1.22 17.57
CA ASN A 270 -14.39 1.13 19.02
C ASN A 270 -15.84 1.12 19.56
N ALA A 271 -16.83 0.79 18.72
CA ALA A 271 -18.27 0.78 19.04
C ALA A 271 -18.87 2.13 19.49
N THR A 272 -18.13 3.24 19.42
CA THR A 272 -18.65 4.58 19.66
C THR A 272 -19.40 5.15 18.45
N GLY A 273 -19.15 4.59 17.26
CA GLY A 273 -19.65 5.10 15.98
C GLY A 273 -19.03 6.43 15.54
N SER A 274 -18.04 6.95 16.27
CA SER A 274 -17.36 8.21 16.00
C SER A 274 -16.31 8.03 14.90
N LEU A 275 -16.64 8.42 13.66
CA LEU A 275 -15.69 8.42 12.55
C LEU A 275 -14.46 9.31 12.80
N SER A 276 -14.58 10.32 13.67
CA SER A 276 -13.44 11.15 14.09
C SER A 276 -12.48 10.43 15.01
N ASP A 277 -12.94 9.50 15.84
CA ASP A 277 -12.06 8.70 16.70
C ASP A 277 -11.48 7.53 15.91
N PHE A 278 -12.29 6.90 15.05
CA PHE A 278 -11.84 5.93 14.06
C PHE A 278 -10.66 6.46 13.23
N ALA A 279 -10.78 7.68 12.69
CA ALA A 279 -9.75 8.32 11.87
C ALA A 279 -8.40 8.49 12.59
N LYS A 280 -8.39 8.57 13.94
CA LYS A 280 -7.15 8.74 14.71
C LYS A 280 -6.34 7.45 14.84
N VAL A 281 -6.99 6.29 14.72
CA VAL A 281 -6.40 4.99 15.07
C VAL A 281 -6.28 4.05 13.87
N ILE A 282 -6.99 4.29 12.76
CA ILE A 282 -7.02 3.35 11.63
C ILE A 282 -5.65 3.09 10.99
N GLU A 283 -4.78 4.10 10.89
CA GLU A 283 -3.42 3.90 10.35
C GLU A 283 -2.59 2.99 11.26
N GLU A 284 -2.63 3.23 12.58
CA GLU A 284 -2.01 2.36 13.58
C GLU A 284 -2.58 0.93 13.51
N LYS A 285 -3.90 0.76 13.28
CA LYS A 285 -4.51 -0.58 13.18
C LYS A 285 -4.10 -1.30 11.89
N ASN A 286 -3.97 -0.59 10.78
CA ASN A 286 -3.43 -1.19 9.55
C ASN A 286 -1.99 -1.69 9.76
N ASP A 287 -1.14 -0.89 10.44
CA ASP A 287 0.25 -1.26 10.74
C ASP A 287 0.33 -2.44 11.72
N ASN A 288 -0.44 -2.42 12.81
CA ASN A 288 -0.46 -3.51 13.79
C ASN A 288 -0.90 -4.82 13.15
N VAL A 289 -1.90 -4.80 12.25
CA VAL A 289 -2.32 -5.99 11.52
C VAL A 289 -1.22 -6.44 10.57
N ALA A 290 -0.58 -5.55 9.81
CA ALA A 290 0.54 -5.95 8.95
C ALA A 290 1.64 -6.67 9.77
N THR A 291 2.01 -6.12 10.93
CA THR A 291 3.00 -6.71 11.84
C THR A 291 2.57 -8.07 12.38
N ALA A 292 1.33 -8.21 12.86
CA ALA A 292 0.81 -9.46 13.42
C ALA A 292 0.83 -10.63 12.41
N PHE A 293 0.74 -10.32 11.11
CA PHE A 293 0.80 -11.30 10.03
C PHE A 293 2.21 -11.45 9.40
N GLY A 294 3.25 -10.86 9.99
CA GLY A 294 4.62 -10.96 9.48
C GLY A 294 4.84 -10.19 8.18
N LEU A 295 4.06 -9.13 7.95
CA LEU A 295 4.09 -8.29 6.76
C LEU A 295 4.66 -6.88 7.03
N ASP A 296 5.57 -6.72 8.01
CA ASP A 296 6.09 -5.38 8.34
C ASP A 296 6.57 -4.63 7.09
N ASN A 297 6.27 -3.32 7.05
CA ASN A 297 6.53 -2.42 5.92
C ASN A 297 5.70 -2.70 4.65
N ILE A 298 4.70 -3.56 4.71
CA ILE A 298 3.72 -3.75 3.63
C ILE A 298 2.45 -2.98 3.98
N ASP A 299 2.07 -2.07 3.10
CA ASP A 299 0.79 -1.41 3.18
C ASP A 299 -0.31 -2.36 2.69
N VAL A 300 -1.04 -2.96 3.64
CA VAL A 300 -2.10 -3.94 3.40
C VAL A 300 -3.36 -3.36 2.75
N ILE A 301 -3.44 -2.04 2.59
CA ILE A 301 -4.56 -1.35 1.95
C ILE A 301 -4.21 -0.77 0.57
N THR A 302 -2.93 -0.73 0.18
CA THR A 302 -2.53 -0.29 -1.18
C THR A 302 -1.74 -1.34 -1.98
N THR A 303 -1.25 -2.40 -1.33
CA THR A 303 -0.52 -3.50 -1.99
C THR A 303 -1.48 -4.50 -2.64
N PHE A 304 -1.37 -4.69 -3.95
CA PHE A 304 -2.13 -5.71 -4.67
C PHE A 304 -1.50 -7.10 -4.41
N PRO A 305 -2.23 -8.07 -3.83
CA PRO A 305 -1.68 -9.39 -3.56
C PRO A 305 -1.50 -10.20 -4.85
N THR A 306 -0.49 -11.08 -4.87
CA THR A 306 -0.34 -12.09 -5.93
C THR A 306 -1.49 -13.10 -5.82
N ASP A 307 -2.10 -13.45 -6.95
CA ASP A 307 -3.09 -14.53 -7.04
C ASP A 307 -2.37 -15.87 -7.20
N LEU A 308 -2.33 -16.67 -6.13
CA LEU A 308 -1.61 -17.94 -6.09
C LEU A 308 -2.30 -19.01 -6.93
N THR A 309 -3.56 -18.82 -7.37
CA THR A 309 -4.16 -19.74 -8.35
C THR A 309 -3.54 -19.59 -9.75
N LYS A 310 -2.85 -18.47 -10.02
CA LYS A 310 -2.30 -18.13 -11.35
C LYS A 310 -0.79 -18.10 -11.40
N THR A 311 -0.14 -17.49 -10.40
CA THR A 311 1.29 -17.16 -10.46
C THR A 311 1.98 -17.45 -9.13
N ALA A 312 3.23 -17.90 -9.19
CA ALA A 312 4.04 -18.16 -8.00
C ALA A 312 4.37 -16.88 -7.23
N ALA A 313 4.09 -16.87 -5.93
CA ALA A 313 4.39 -15.78 -5.02
C ALA A 313 5.90 -15.58 -4.84
N GLN A 314 6.38 -14.39 -5.19
CA GLN A 314 7.77 -13.99 -4.95
C GLN A 314 7.95 -13.50 -3.51
N ASN A 315 9.18 -13.46 -3.00
CA ASN A 315 9.44 -12.91 -1.65
C ASN A 315 9.41 -11.37 -1.63
N ASP A 316 8.47 -10.75 -2.34
CA ASP A 316 8.19 -9.33 -2.40
C ASP A 316 6.86 -8.99 -1.70
N ASN A 317 6.49 -7.71 -1.63
CA ASN A 317 5.29 -7.27 -0.92
C ASN A 317 4.00 -7.96 -1.43
N ALA A 318 3.86 -8.09 -2.76
CA ALA A 318 2.67 -8.68 -3.37
C ALA A 318 2.58 -10.19 -3.13
N GLY A 319 3.70 -10.92 -3.26
CA GLY A 319 3.75 -12.37 -3.05
C GLY A 319 3.58 -12.74 -1.59
N ARG A 320 4.22 -12.03 -0.66
CA ARG A 320 4.03 -12.22 0.80
C ARG A 320 2.58 -11.97 1.21
N PHE A 321 1.96 -10.90 0.70
CA PHE A 321 0.57 -10.61 0.99
C PHE A 321 -0.36 -11.71 0.44
N GLY A 322 -0.17 -12.16 -0.80
CA GLY A 322 -0.93 -13.27 -1.38
C GLY A 322 -0.80 -14.56 -0.58
N LEU A 323 0.42 -14.91 -0.14
CA LEU A 323 0.66 -16.09 0.71
C LEU A 323 -0.13 -16.02 2.04
N ILE A 324 -0.17 -14.84 2.67
CA ILE A 324 -0.92 -14.64 3.90
C ILE A 324 -2.44 -14.79 3.68
N LEU A 325 -2.97 -14.28 2.57
CA LEU A 325 -4.38 -14.46 2.25
C LEU A 325 -4.74 -15.93 2.04
N SER A 326 -3.90 -16.67 1.31
CA SER A 326 -4.01 -18.12 1.16
C SER A 326 -3.92 -18.85 2.51
N ALA A 327 -3.02 -18.42 3.40
CA ALA A 327 -2.87 -19.02 4.72
C ALA A 327 -4.10 -18.77 5.61
N ILE A 328 -4.70 -17.57 5.58
CA ILE A 328 -5.97 -17.29 6.29
C ILE A 328 -7.10 -18.17 5.73
N SER A 329 -7.17 -18.34 4.41
CA SER A 329 -8.08 -19.27 3.75
C SER A 329 -7.86 -20.70 4.25
N GLN A 330 -6.61 -21.17 4.33
CA GLN A 330 -6.26 -22.48 4.89
C GLN A 330 -6.62 -22.60 6.38
N MET A 331 -6.43 -21.56 7.19
CA MET A 331 -6.89 -21.56 8.59
C MET A 331 -8.41 -21.76 8.67
N GLY A 332 -9.16 -21.17 7.74
CA GLY A 332 -10.60 -21.35 7.62
C GLY A 332 -10.98 -22.81 7.37
N GLU A 333 -10.31 -23.46 6.42
CA GLU A 333 -10.49 -24.88 6.09
C GLU A 333 -10.08 -25.79 7.25
N ASP A 334 -8.89 -25.60 7.82
CA ASP A 334 -8.35 -26.40 8.93
C ASP A 334 -9.24 -26.34 10.18
N LEU A 335 -9.95 -25.23 10.38
CA LEU A 335 -10.83 -25.00 11.53
C LEU A 335 -12.32 -25.20 11.21
N GLU A 336 -12.67 -25.54 9.96
CA GLU A 336 -14.05 -25.66 9.47
C GLU A 336 -14.89 -24.41 9.76
N THR A 337 -14.35 -23.22 9.43
CA THR A 337 -14.99 -21.91 9.66
C THR A 337 -15.24 -21.18 8.34
N SER A 338 -16.29 -20.34 8.31
CA SER A 338 -16.50 -19.44 7.18
C SER A 338 -15.49 -18.29 7.19
N PRO A 339 -15.20 -17.64 6.04
CA PRO A 339 -14.25 -16.53 5.99
C PRO A 339 -14.54 -15.42 7.01
N GLY A 340 -15.81 -15.08 7.22
CA GLY A 340 -16.22 -14.10 8.24
C GLY A 340 -15.92 -14.57 9.66
N ALA A 341 -16.22 -15.83 9.99
CA ALA A 341 -15.92 -16.39 11.31
C ALA A 341 -14.41 -16.52 11.57
N THR A 342 -13.61 -16.79 10.55
CA THR A 342 -12.14 -16.79 10.63
C THR A 342 -11.62 -15.38 10.93
N ILE A 343 -12.14 -14.36 10.24
CA ILE A 343 -11.79 -12.94 10.49
C ILE A 343 -12.15 -12.55 11.92
N GLU A 344 -13.37 -12.84 12.39
CA GLU A 344 -13.79 -12.54 13.77
C GLU A 344 -12.91 -13.21 14.83
N ALA A 345 -12.40 -14.41 14.56
CA ALA A 345 -11.45 -15.07 15.44
C ALA A 345 -10.09 -14.36 15.45
N LEU A 346 -9.55 -14.00 14.28
CA LEU A 346 -8.29 -13.26 14.17
C LEU A 346 -8.38 -11.87 14.83
N VAL A 347 -9.53 -11.20 14.78
CA VAL A 347 -9.76 -9.95 15.51
C VAL A 347 -9.66 -10.17 17.03
N ARG A 348 -10.15 -11.30 17.54
CA ARG A 348 -10.05 -11.61 18.97
C ARG A 348 -8.62 -11.92 19.40
N ASP A 349 -7.89 -12.68 18.57
CA ASP A 349 -6.46 -12.98 18.77
C ASP A 349 -5.67 -11.67 18.92
N ILE A 350 -5.78 -10.77 17.92
CA ILE A 350 -5.00 -9.51 17.88
C ILE A 350 -5.43 -8.55 19.00
N ASN A 351 -6.70 -8.51 19.39
CA ASN A 351 -7.13 -7.70 20.54
C ASN A 351 -6.79 -8.34 21.90
N GLY A 352 -6.34 -9.60 21.92
CA GLY A 352 -6.10 -10.37 23.15
C GLY A 352 -7.36 -10.67 23.96
N THR A 353 -8.53 -10.63 23.32
CA THR A 353 -9.83 -10.79 24.00
C THR A 353 -10.20 -12.24 24.29
N ASP A 354 -9.47 -13.20 23.74
CA ASP A 354 -9.63 -14.64 23.97
C ASP A 354 -8.48 -15.27 24.77
N GLY A 355 -7.62 -14.43 25.36
CA GLY A 355 -6.45 -14.86 26.13
C GLY A 355 -5.14 -14.86 25.34
N SER A 356 -5.20 -14.60 24.03
CA SER A 356 -4.01 -14.36 23.20
C SER A 356 -3.27 -13.11 23.64
N HIS A 357 -1.96 -13.06 23.40
CA HIS A 357 -1.19 -11.84 23.58
C HIS A 357 -1.68 -10.74 22.61
N PRO A 358 -1.84 -9.48 23.06
CA PRO A 358 -2.24 -8.40 22.15
C PRO A 358 -1.27 -8.24 20.98
N ASN A 359 -1.83 -7.93 19.81
CA ASN A 359 -1.16 -7.78 18.51
C ASN A 359 -0.50 -9.04 17.94
N THR A 360 -0.90 -10.24 18.37
CA THR A 360 -0.37 -11.51 17.82
C THR A 360 -1.49 -12.40 17.29
N ILE A 361 -1.11 -13.37 16.47
CA ILE A 361 -1.99 -14.46 16.03
C ILE A 361 -1.58 -15.73 16.78
N GLU A 362 -2.26 -16.02 17.87
CA GLU A 362 -2.09 -17.29 18.56
C GLU A 362 -2.97 -18.37 17.93
N GLY A 363 -2.42 -19.57 17.77
CA GLY A 363 -3.13 -20.64 17.07
C GLY A 363 -4.37 -21.13 17.83
N ARG A 364 -5.32 -21.69 17.09
CA ARG A 364 -6.60 -22.18 17.64
C ARG A 364 -6.72 -23.70 17.52
N LYS A 365 -7.33 -24.33 18.52
CA LYS A 365 -7.56 -25.78 18.48
C LYS A 365 -8.69 -26.13 17.51
N HIS A 366 -8.46 -27.11 16.65
CA HIS A 366 -9.54 -27.73 15.87
C HIS A 366 -10.59 -28.37 16.79
N LYS A 367 -11.86 -28.46 16.36
CA LYS A 367 -12.97 -29.05 17.14
C LYS A 367 -12.72 -30.51 17.55
N SER A 368 -11.90 -31.25 16.78
CA SER A 368 -11.48 -32.62 17.13
C SER A 368 -10.42 -32.70 18.23
N GLY A 369 -9.86 -31.56 18.66
CA GLY A 369 -9.01 -31.42 19.84
C GLY A 369 -7.54 -31.83 19.69
N SER A 370 -7.06 -32.19 18.49
CA SER A 370 -5.70 -32.75 18.33
C SER A 370 -4.60 -31.75 18.00
N GLU A 371 -4.89 -30.63 17.34
CA GLU A 371 -3.85 -29.71 16.82
C GLU A 371 -4.27 -28.24 16.97
N THR A 372 -3.29 -27.41 17.32
CA THR A 372 -3.42 -25.95 17.36
C THR A 372 -2.97 -25.41 16.00
N VAL A 373 -3.90 -24.77 15.27
CA VAL A 373 -3.68 -24.18 13.95
C VAL A 373 -3.30 -22.71 14.14
N ASP A 374 -2.01 -22.41 14.06
CA ASP A 374 -1.47 -21.06 13.89
C ASP A 374 -1.21 -20.75 12.41
N LEU A 375 -0.75 -19.54 12.11
CA LEU A 375 -0.49 -19.11 10.74
C LEU A 375 0.67 -19.88 10.09
N LEU A 376 1.69 -20.31 10.84
CA LEU A 376 2.80 -21.13 10.34
C LEU A 376 2.33 -22.54 9.96
N VAL A 377 1.49 -23.13 10.80
CA VAL A 377 0.83 -24.42 10.54
C VAL A 377 -0.09 -24.30 9.32
N ALA A 378 -0.85 -23.21 9.19
CA ALA A 378 -1.69 -23.00 8.02
C ALA A 378 -0.88 -22.87 6.73
N ILE A 379 0.25 -22.15 6.73
CA ILE A 379 1.13 -22.10 5.54
C ILE A 379 1.67 -23.51 5.21
N ASP A 380 2.07 -24.31 6.20
CA ASP A 380 2.50 -25.69 5.97
C ASP A 380 1.38 -26.58 5.40
N ASN A 381 0.16 -26.46 5.94
CA ASN A 381 -0.98 -27.24 5.51
C ASN A 381 -1.39 -26.87 4.09
N PHE A 382 -1.34 -25.58 3.76
CA PHE A 382 -1.59 -25.09 2.41
C PHE A 382 -0.61 -25.69 1.40
N GLU A 383 0.69 -25.70 1.69
CA GLU A 383 1.72 -26.30 0.83
C GLU A 383 1.55 -27.82 0.65
N LYS A 384 1.10 -28.51 1.70
CA LYS A 384 0.84 -29.96 1.69
C LYS A 384 -0.52 -30.33 1.11
N GLY A 385 -1.40 -29.36 0.92
CA GLY A 385 -2.78 -29.55 0.50
C GLY A 385 -2.92 -30.09 -0.92
N ASN A 386 -4.14 -29.99 -1.46
CA ASN A 386 -4.45 -30.43 -2.82
C ASN A 386 -4.93 -29.29 -3.74
N ALA A 387 -5.19 -28.10 -3.21
CA ALA A 387 -5.64 -26.96 -3.99
C ALA A 387 -4.56 -26.42 -4.95
N ARG A 388 -5.00 -25.75 -6.01
CA ARG A 388 -4.15 -25.23 -7.08
C ARG A 388 -3.11 -24.24 -6.57
N GLY A 389 -3.49 -23.41 -5.59
CA GLY A 389 -2.64 -22.38 -4.99
C GLY A 389 -1.36 -22.92 -4.38
N LYS A 390 -1.35 -24.17 -3.90
CA LYS A 390 -0.20 -24.77 -3.20
C LYS A 390 1.07 -24.84 -4.02
N ASN A 391 0.96 -24.99 -5.34
CA ASN A 391 2.11 -25.11 -6.23
C ASN A 391 2.76 -23.75 -6.53
N ASN A 392 2.14 -22.67 -6.04
CA ASN A 392 2.49 -21.29 -6.34
C ASN A 392 2.85 -20.51 -5.06
N THR A 393 3.16 -21.16 -3.95
CA THR A 393 3.69 -20.46 -2.76
C THR A 393 5.07 -19.84 -3.01
N GLY A 394 5.82 -20.37 -3.98
CA GLY A 394 7.02 -19.76 -4.54
C GLY A 394 8.11 -19.41 -3.52
N GLU A 395 8.81 -18.30 -3.76
CA GLU A 395 9.84 -17.82 -2.84
C GLU A 395 9.26 -17.30 -1.53
N ALA A 396 8.04 -16.72 -1.55
CA ALA A 396 7.38 -16.27 -0.32
C ALA A 396 7.15 -17.41 0.68
N GLY A 397 6.76 -18.59 0.19
CA GLY A 397 6.49 -19.77 1.02
C GLY A 397 7.74 -20.52 1.45
N SER A 398 8.84 -20.43 0.71
CA SER A 398 10.08 -21.16 1.01
C SER A 398 11.16 -20.32 1.71
N ALA A 399 11.05 -18.99 1.69
CA ALA A 399 11.97 -18.09 2.37
C ALA A 399 11.96 -18.29 3.90
N LYS A 400 13.11 -18.01 4.51
CA LYS A 400 13.38 -18.16 5.95
C LYS A 400 14.11 -16.91 6.46
N GLY A 401 14.17 -16.77 7.78
CA GLY A 401 14.81 -15.63 8.44
C GLY A 401 13.95 -14.37 8.42
N GLU A 402 14.48 -13.29 9.01
CA GLU A 402 13.77 -12.02 9.25
C GLU A 402 13.15 -11.39 7.99
N ASP A 403 13.72 -11.64 6.82
CA ASP A 403 13.22 -11.12 5.55
C ASP A 403 12.11 -11.98 4.94
N SER A 404 11.51 -12.90 5.69
CA SER A 404 10.44 -13.80 5.22
C SER A 404 9.23 -13.76 6.14
N VAL A 405 8.05 -14.03 5.58
CA VAL A 405 6.81 -14.15 6.38
C VAL A 405 6.96 -15.22 7.46
N ARG A 406 7.47 -16.41 7.09
CA ARG A 406 7.67 -17.52 8.03
C ARG A 406 8.65 -17.16 9.14
N GLY A 407 9.78 -16.56 8.79
CA GLY A 407 10.79 -16.18 9.78
C GLY A 407 10.27 -15.11 10.74
N LYS A 408 9.57 -14.08 10.26
CA LYS A 408 8.96 -13.06 11.13
C LYS A 408 7.95 -13.66 12.10
N LEU A 409 7.03 -14.49 11.62
CA LEU A 409 6.05 -15.18 12.47
C LEU A 409 6.74 -16.07 13.52
N ALA A 410 7.79 -16.79 13.13
CA ALA A 410 8.55 -17.63 14.05
C ALA A 410 9.34 -16.82 15.08
N ILE A 411 9.96 -15.72 14.68
CA ILE A 411 10.70 -14.83 15.57
C ILE A 411 9.75 -14.20 16.58
N VAL A 412 8.60 -13.69 16.17
CA VAL A 412 7.58 -13.17 17.09
C VAL A 412 7.17 -14.24 18.10
N LYS A 413 6.83 -15.45 17.64
CA LYS A 413 6.50 -16.60 18.50
C LYS A 413 7.61 -16.94 19.50
N ILE A 414 8.86 -16.90 19.07
CA ILE A 414 10.03 -17.15 19.94
C ILE A 414 10.19 -16.02 20.95
N SER A 415 10.18 -14.76 20.49
CA SER A 415 10.41 -13.57 21.33
C SER A 415 9.38 -13.37 22.44
N LEU A 416 8.17 -13.91 22.24
CA LEU A 416 7.06 -13.82 23.18
C LEU A 416 6.96 -15.03 24.10
N TYR A 417 7.83 -16.03 23.95
CA TYR A 417 7.80 -17.20 24.81
C TYR A 417 8.20 -16.82 26.24
N ASP A 418 7.28 -16.96 27.18
CA ASP A 418 7.44 -16.54 28.59
C ASP A 418 7.59 -17.74 29.55
N GLY A 419 7.61 -18.96 29.00
CA GLY A 419 7.62 -20.20 29.78
C GLY A 419 6.24 -20.84 29.99
N ASN A 420 5.15 -20.09 29.81
CA ASN A 420 3.79 -20.52 30.12
C ASN A 420 2.91 -20.70 28.87
N ASN A 421 3.21 -19.96 27.80
CA ASN A 421 2.54 -20.12 26.52
C ASN A 421 3.09 -21.31 25.69
N ASN A 422 2.56 -21.49 24.48
CA ASN A 422 2.94 -22.61 23.62
C ASN A 422 4.45 -22.57 23.31
N MET A 423 5.18 -23.55 23.84
CA MET A 423 6.62 -23.65 23.68
C MET A 423 7.03 -23.67 22.19
N PRO A 424 7.95 -22.79 21.76
CA PRO A 424 8.53 -22.84 20.43
C PRO A 424 9.12 -24.21 20.12
N THR A 425 8.88 -24.70 18.92
CA THR A 425 9.35 -25.99 18.44
C THR A 425 10.73 -25.84 17.78
N VAL A 426 11.48 -26.95 17.62
CA VAL A 426 12.72 -26.95 16.83
C VAL A 426 12.50 -26.40 15.41
N LYS A 427 11.30 -26.63 14.85
CA LYS A 427 10.93 -26.15 13.52
C LYS A 427 10.85 -24.62 13.47
N ASP A 428 10.32 -23.99 14.52
CA ASP A 428 10.22 -22.53 14.62
C ASP A 428 11.61 -21.88 14.50
N TYR A 429 12.60 -22.40 15.23
CA TYR A 429 13.97 -21.92 15.15
C TYR A 429 14.64 -22.25 13.80
N THR A 430 14.64 -23.51 13.41
CA THR A 430 15.53 -24.00 12.34
C THR A 430 14.93 -23.89 10.95
N ALA A 431 13.65 -24.21 10.79
CA ALA A 431 13.02 -24.24 9.48
C ALA A 431 12.45 -22.87 9.08
N TYR A 432 12.15 -21.99 10.04
CA TYR A 432 11.53 -20.69 9.78
C TYR A 432 12.43 -19.52 10.13
N ALA A 433 12.90 -19.40 11.38
CA ALA A 433 13.74 -18.28 11.81
C ALA A 433 15.19 -18.34 11.30
N ASP A 434 15.59 -19.46 10.66
CA ASP A 434 16.95 -19.70 10.16
C ASP A 434 18.03 -19.67 11.27
N VAL A 435 17.67 -20.15 12.46
CA VAL A 435 18.56 -20.30 13.61
C VAL A 435 19.16 -21.70 13.60
N THR A 436 20.47 -21.79 13.87
CA THR A 436 21.23 -23.05 13.84
C THR A 436 21.63 -23.48 15.25
N GLY A 437 21.97 -24.77 15.41
CA GLY A 437 22.55 -25.28 16.67
C GLY A 437 21.55 -25.57 17.79
N VAL A 438 20.26 -25.66 17.50
CA VAL A 438 19.20 -26.00 18.48
C VAL A 438 19.26 -27.48 18.84
N ASN A 439 20.16 -27.84 19.76
CA ASN A 439 20.44 -29.23 20.14
C ASN A 439 19.70 -29.68 21.41
N ASN A 440 19.29 -28.75 22.28
CA ASN A 440 18.54 -29.02 23.50
C ASN A 440 17.43 -27.98 23.63
N LEU A 441 16.23 -28.32 23.16
CA LEU A 441 15.12 -27.38 23.08
C LEU A 441 14.70 -26.87 24.47
N VAL A 442 14.75 -27.71 25.50
CA VAL A 442 14.33 -27.32 26.86
C VAL A 442 15.24 -26.21 27.41
N GLU A 443 16.56 -26.39 27.29
CA GLU A 443 17.54 -25.38 27.74
C GLU A 443 17.45 -24.09 26.91
N VAL A 444 17.23 -24.21 25.59
CA VAL A 444 17.02 -23.05 24.71
C VAL A 444 15.75 -22.29 25.09
N SER A 445 14.64 -22.98 25.28
CA SER A 445 13.36 -22.38 25.66
C SER A 445 13.48 -21.65 27.01
N LEU A 446 14.21 -22.19 27.99
CA LEU A 446 14.48 -21.49 29.25
C LEU A 446 15.31 -20.23 29.08
N LYS A 447 16.31 -20.24 28.19
CA LYS A 447 17.08 -19.03 27.87
C LYS A 447 16.20 -17.95 27.26
N ILE A 448 15.27 -18.35 26.39
CA ILE A 448 14.32 -17.44 25.75
C ILE A 448 13.32 -16.89 26.77
N ALA A 449 12.71 -17.74 27.60
CA ALA A 449 11.78 -17.31 28.64
C ALA A 449 12.39 -16.36 29.68
N ALA A 450 13.71 -16.43 29.89
CA ALA A 450 14.44 -15.54 30.77
C ALA A 450 14.94 -14.25 30.08
N ALA A 451 14.88 -14.18 28.75
CA ALA A 451 15.34 -13.02 27.98
C ALA A 451 14.28 -11.92 27.97
N THR A 452 14.71 -10.67 27.77
CA THR A 452 13.75 -9.61 27.43
C THR A 452 13.35 -9.74 25.96
N GLN A 453 12.19 -9.18 25.58
CA GLN A 453 11.74 -9.23 24.19
C GLN A 453 12.77 -8.60 23.24
N ALA A 454 13.40 -7.49 23.65
CA ALA A 454 14.45 -6.82 22.87
C ALA A 454 15.76 -7.63 22.76
N ASP A 455 15.91 -8.70 23.56
CA ASP A 455 17.05 -9.63 23.44
C ASP A 455 16.66 -10.88 22.63
N SER A 456 15.51 -10.88 21.96
CA SER A 456 14.98 -12.05 21.24
C SER A 456 14.07 -11.69 20.05
N ASP A 457 14.00 -10.43 19.63
CA ASP A 457 13.13 -9.96 18.54
C ASP A 457 13.83 -9.97 17.16
N THR A 458 15.11 -10.36 17.13
CA THR A 458 15.85 -10.68 15.89
C THR A 458 16.40 -12.10 15.88
N ARG A 459 16.61 -12.67 14.68
CA ARG A 459 17.37 -13.90 14.43
C ARG A 459 18.73 -13.84 15.10
N SER A 460 19.44 -12.71 15.01
CA SER A 460 20.80 -12.59 15.55
C SER A 460 20.82 -12.71 17.08
N GLU A 461 19.88 -12.07 17.75
CA GLU A 461 19.74 -12.16 19.20
C GLU A 461 19.27 -13.56 19.63
N ILE A 462 18.28 -14.13 18.94
CA ILE A 462 17.85 -15.52 19.17
C ILE A 462 19.03 -16.49 18.97
N GLN A 463 19.84 -16.31 17.92
CA GLN A 463 21.02 -17.15 17.66
C GLN A 463 22.04 -17.03 18.79
N THR A 464 22.18 -15.86 19.41
CA THR A 464 23.03 -15.65 20.58
C THR A 464 22.50 -16.44 21.77
N LEU A 465 21.20 -16.37 22.06
CA LEU A 465 20.56 -17.13 23.13
C LEU A 465 20.69 -18.65 22.92
N VAL A 466 20.51 -19.12 21.69
CA VAL A 466 20.70 -20.54 21.32
C VAL A 466 22.15 -20.98 21.53
N ASN A 467 23.12 -20.17 21.10
CA ASN A 467 24.53 -20.46 21.31
C ASN A 467 24.92 -20.47 22.80
N ASP A 468 24.21 -19.69 23.62
CA ASP A 468 24.42 -19.58 25.05
C ASP A 468 23.73 -20.69 25.87
N ALA A 469 22.70 -21.34 25.33
CA ALA A 469 22.06 -22.49 25.97
C ALA A 469 23.00 -23.71 26.09
N PRO A 470 22.94 -24.48 27.20
CA PRO A 470 23.58 -25.78 27.30
C PRO A 470 23.08 -26.77 26.22
N GLY A 471 23.99 -27.54 25.65
CA GLY A 471 23.66 -28.60 24.70
C GLY A 471 23.14 -29.88 25.37
N LEU A 472 23.16 -31.00 24.63
CA LEU A 472 22.88 -32.32 25.19
C LEU A 472 23.94 -32.73 26.21
N ALA A 473 23.50 -33.40 27.29
CA ALA A 473 24.37 -33.87 28.35
C ALA A 473 25.46 -34.85 27.86
N ALA A 474 26.65 -34.72 28.41
CA ALA A 474 27.79 -35.59 28.10
C ALA A 474 28.43 -36.13 29.38
N ALA A 475 28.24 -37.43 29.65
CA ALA A 475 28.75 -38.09 30.86
C ALA A 475 30.26 -37.88 31.10
N LYS A 476 31.07 -37.82 30.03
CA LYS A 476 32.53 -37.58 30.11
C LYS A 476 32.91 -36.14 30.52
N LYS A 477 31.97 -35.20 30.42
CA LYS A 477 32.17 -33.79 30.75
C LYS A 477 31.54 -33.42 32.10
N SER A 478 30.51 -34.14 32.51
CA SER A 478 29.88 -34.01 33.82
C SER A 478 30.88 -34.21 34.96
N THR A 479 30.65 -33.53 36.07
CA THR A 479 31.50 -33.62 37.27
C THR A 479 30.78 -34.38 38.37
N LEU A 480 31.53 -35.07 39.22
CA LEU A 480 31.05 -35.82 40.37
C LEU A 480 31.87 -35.40 41.60
N GLU A 481 31.21 -34.91 42.64
CA GLU A 481 31.85 -34.46 43.87
C GLU A 481 31.19 -35.12 45.09
N ALA A 482 31.96 -35.32 46.16
CA ALA A 482 31.48 -35.87 47.41
C ALA A 482 31.58 -34.82 48.53
N SER A 483 30.58 -34.73 49.40
CA SER A 483 30.62 -33.83 50.56
C SER A 483 31.74 -34.20 51.56
N SER A 484 32.12 -35.48 51.57
CA SER A 484 33.33 -36.00 52.22
C SER A 484 33.92 -37.15 51.40
N TYR A 485 35.23 -37.16 51.23
CA TYR A 485 35.97 -38.26 50.59
C TYR A 485 36.31 -39.40 51.57
N SER A 486 35.96 -39.26 52.84
CA SER A 486 36.05 -40.33 53.85
C SER A 486 34.71 -40.50 54.57
N VAL A 487 34.36 -41.77 54.82
CA VAL A 487 33.15 -42.15 55.56
C VAL A 487 33.56 -43.18 56.60
N ASN A 488 33.16 -42.99 57.86
CA ASN A 488 33.41 -43.98 58.90
C ASN A 488 32.61 -45.25 58.63
N THR A 489 33.11 -46.39 59.11
CA THR A 489 32.48 -47.69 58.90
C THR A 489 31.41 -48.02 59.95
N ASP A 490 30.76 -47.00 60.48
CA ASP A 490 29.73 -47.13 61.53
C ASP A 490 28.34 -47.45 60.96
N GLY A 491 28.21 -47.53 59.62
CA GLY A 491 26.95 -47.80 58.92
C GLY A 491 25.91 -46.68 59.02
N THR A 492 26.26 -45.52 59.58
CA THR A 492 25.33 -44.40 59.84
C THR A 492 25.87 -43.06 59.33
N THR A 493 27.19 -42.86 59.34
CA THR A 493 27.85 -41.74 58.69
C THR A 493 27.65 -41.87 57.18
N THR A 494 27.22 -40.78 56.54
CA THR A 494 26.98 -40.71 55.10
C THR A 494 27.78 -39.58 54.47
N SER A 495 28.13 -39.75 53.21
CA SER A 495 28.62 -38.68 52.33
C SER A 495 27.64 -38.50 51.19
N THR A 496 27.33 -37.26 50.82
CA THR A 496 26.47 -36.95 49.69
C THR A 496 27.33 -36.82 48.45
N ILE A 497 27.07 -37.66 47.46
CA ILE A 497 27.61 -37.58 46.12
C ILE A 497 26.71 -36.68 45.30
N THR A 498 27.27 -35.62 44.72
CA THR A 498 26.58 -34.70 43.82
C THR A 498 27.21 -34.77 42.43
N MET A 499 26.42 -35.15 41.43
CA MET A 499 26.80 -35.04 40.02
C MET A 499 26.22 -33.76 39.43
N GLN A 500 27.04 -32.95 38.76
CA GLN A 500 26.56 -31.87 37.88
C GLN A 500 26.59 -32.37 36.45
N ALA A 501 25.43 -32.45 35.79
CA ALA A 501 25.36 -32.74 34.37
C ALA A 501 25.93 -31.54 33.57
N LYS A 502 26.82 -31.83 32.63
CA LYS A 502 27.40 -30.84 31.72
C LYS A 502 27.27 -31.26 30.27
N ASP A 503 27.19 -30.29 29.37
CA ASP A 503 27.06 -30.54 27.94
C ASP A 503 28.38 -30.98 27.26
N ALA A 504 28.26 -31.41 26.01
CA ALA A 504 29.40 -31.83 25.18
C ALA A 504 30.24 -30.67 24.63
N THR A 505 29.86 -29.41 24.84
CA THR A 505 30.51 -28.26 24.18
C THR A 505 31.92 -28.05 24.71
N THR A 506 32.72 -27.26 23.98
CA THR A 506 34.09 -26.93 24.38
C THR A 506 34.17 -26.28 25.76
N ASN A 507 33.14 -25.52 26.14
CA ASN A 507 33.04 -24.85 27.43
C ASN A 507 32.33 -25.70 28.50
N SER A 508 31.79 -26.88 28.14
CA SER A 508 31.17 -27.84 29.05
C SER A 508 30.18 -27.18 30.01
N LYS A 509 29.16 -26.54 29.45
CA LYS A 509 28.19 -25.75 30.23
C LYS A 509 27.39 -26.66 31.14
N ASN A 510 27.06 -26.17 32.34
CA ASN A 510 26.15 -26.87 33.23
C ASN A 510 24.76 -26.89 32.62
N LEU A 511 24.12 -28.06 32.61
CA LEU A 511 22.68 -28.11 32.39
C LEU A 511 21.99 -27.46 33.58
N THR A 512 20.88 -26.79 33.31
CA THR A 512 20.05 -26.11 34.32
C THR A 512 18.77 -26.86 34.62
N THR A 513 18.55 -27.99 33.95
CA THR A 513 17.37 -28.84 34.06
C THR A 513 17.70 -30.28 34.43
N GLY A 514 16.81 -30.89 35.21
CA GLY A 514 16.81 -32.32 35.49
C GLY A 514 16.18 -33.16 34.37
N GLY A 515 15.79 -34.39 34.70
CA GLY A 515 15.06 -35.33 33.85
C GLY A 515 15.94 -36.41 33.21
N LEU A 516 17.26 -36.36 33.39
CA LEU A 516 18.14 -37.41 32.89
C LEU A 516 18.04 -38.65 33.79
N THR A 517 18.05 -39.82 33.17
CA THR A 517 18.27 -41.07 33.90
C THR A 517 19.76 -41.20 34.22
N VAL A 518 20.12 -40.97 35.48
CA VAL A 518 21.51 -41.04 35.96
C VAL A 518 21.71 -42.30 36.78
N THR A 519 22.70 -43.11 36.39
CA THR A 519 23.13 -44.29 37.14
C THR A 519 24.48 -44.03 37.77
N MET A 520 24.58 -44.23 39.08
CA MET A 520 25.84 -44.19 39.82
C MET A 520 26.14 -45.60 40.35
N SER A 521 27.41 -45.99 40.36
CA SER A 521 27.86 -47.30 40.82
C SER A 521 29.11 -47.15 41.68
N VAL A 522 29.24 -48.04 42.67
CA VAL A 522 30.42 -48.15 43.52
C VAL A 522 31.17 -49.45 43.20
N ASN A 523 32.49 -49.45 43.36
CA ASN A 523 33.37 -50.59 43.08
C ASN A 523 33.86 -51.32 44.35
N GLY A 524 33.41 -50.90 45.54
CA GLY A 524 33.74 -51.48 46.85
C GLY A 524 32.51 -51.97 47.63
N SER A 525 32.67 -52.17 48.93
CA SER A 525 31.65 -52.65 49.87
C SER A 525 30.69 -51.58 50.35
N ALA A 526 30.94 -50.32 50.00
CA ALA A 526 30.06 -49.21 50.33
C ALA A 526 28.66 -49.44 49.75
N THR A 527 27.64 -48.93 50.44
CA THR A 527 26.25 -48.94 49.96
C THR A 527 25.89 -47.56 49.44
N LEU A 528 25.38 -47.49 48.21
CA LEU A 528 24.91 -46.27 47.57
C LEU A 528 23.37 -46.24 47.56
N SER A 529 22.77 -45.09 47.87
CA SER A 529 21.33 -44.88 47.72
C SER A 529 20.90 -44.83 46.26
N SER A 530 19.58 -44.79 46.02
CA SER A 530 19.05 -44.35 44.72
C SER A 530 19.50 -42.92 44.41
N VAL A 531 19.70 -42.63 43.12
CA VAL A 531 19.98 -41.28 42.64
C VAL A 531 18.69 -40.46 42.67
N SER A 532 18.74 -39.29 43.31
CA SER A 532 17.70 -38.28 43.29
C SER A 532 18.07 -37.20 42.28
N ASP A 533 17.13 -36.87 41.39
CA ASP A 533 17.23 -35.71 40.51
C ASP A 533 16.73 -34.47 41.25
N ASN A 534 17.55 -33.41 41.28
CA ASN A 534 17.21 -32.15 41.94
C ASN A 534 16.49 -31.16 41.02
N ALA A 535 16.20 -31.55 39.78
CA ALA A 535 15.55 -30.75 38.74
C ALA A 535 16.34 -29.50 38.25
N ASP A 536 17.57 -29.31 38.73
CA ASP A 536 18.44 -28.16 38.43
C ASP A 536 19.71 -28.55 37.64
N GLY A 537 19.72 -29.75 37.07
CA GLY A 537 20.90 -30.33 36.40
C GLY A 537 21.87 -31.03 37.35
N THR A 538 21.62 -31.01 38.66
CA THR A 538 22.34 -31.79 39.65
C THR A 538 21.59 -33.05 40.11
N TYR A 539 22.36 -34.09 40.44
CA TYR A 539 21.83 -35.38 40.85
C TYR A 539 22.57 -35.84 42.11
N THR A 540 21.84 -36.29 43.12
CA THR A 540 22.41 -36.63 44.42
C THR A 540 22.18 -38.09 44.79
N ALA A 541 23.17 -38.71 45.45
CA ALA A 541 23.04 -40.02 46.10
C ALA A 541 23.86 -40.01 47.38
N THR A 542 23.45 -40.75 48.42
CA THR A 542 24.24 -40.90 49.63
C THR A 542 25.02 -42.20 49.62
N ILE A 543 26.26 -42.15 50.08
CA ILE A 543 27.13 -43.32 50.25
C ILE A 543 27.44 -43.53 51.74
N THR A 544 27.34 -44.78 52.20
CA THR A 544 27.72 -45.20 53.55
C THR A 544 28.52 -46.48 53.49
N ASN A 545 29.27 -46.80 54.55
CA ASN A 545 30.00 -48.05 54.64
C ASN A 545 29.89 -48.64 56.06
N ASN A 546 29.92 -49.96 56.14
CA ASN A 546 29.97 -50.73 57.38
C ASN A 546 31.25 -51.57 57.50
N THR A 547 32.11 -51.54 56.47
CA THR A 547 33.32 -52.35 56.34
C THR A 547 34.50 -51.46 56.03
N VAL A 548 35.63 -51.65 56.73
CA VAL A 548 36.86 -50.89 56.45
C VAL A 548 37.42 -51.32 55.10
N GLU A 549 37.53 -50.38 54.18
CA GLU A 549 38.19 -50.56 52.90
C GLU A 549 39.39 -49.64 52.78
N THR A 550 40.47 -50.17 52.20
CA THR A 550 41.57 -49.35 51.71
C THR A 550 41.24 -49.07 50.24
N VAL A 551 40.83 -47.84 49.97
CA VAL A 551 40.39 -47.39 48.63
C VAL A 551 41.57 -46.96 47.78
#